data_AF-A0A2K3JBB5-F1
#
_entry.id   AF-A0A2K3JBB5-F1
#
_cell.length_a   1.000
_cell.length_b   1.000
_cell.length_c   1.000
_cell.angle_alpha   90.00
_cell.angle_beta   90.00
_cell.angle_gamma   90.00
#
_symmetry.space_group_name_H-M   'P 1'
#
loop_
_entity.id
_entity.type
_entity.pdbx_description
1 polymer ?
#
loop_
_entity_poly.entity_id
_entity_poly.type
_entity_poly.pdbx_seq_one_letter_code
_entity_poly.pdbx_strand_id
1 'polypeptide(L)'
;MNKFNALSIHKNDIIERYQEGASKKSLSKDYNVGIRLIKRLLEQEEIPNNLIRYGDEKKKKALELARNGCNDVEISIETGISLYLANQYVNIVKKEIKETYENSKLIKAKDLRKIRTCVVEGKKYSDITDFYAGV
;
A
#
# COMPACT_ATOMS: atom_id res chain seq x y z
N MET A 1 36.54 4.84 -16.31
CA MET A 1 35.47 5.70 -15.73
C MET A 1 35.37 5.44 -14.24
N ASN A 2 35.35 6.50 -13.43
CA ASN A 2 35.19 6.38 -11.98
C ASN A 2 33.72 6.05 -11.66
N LYS A 3 33.46 5.05 -10.80
CA LYS A 3 32.09 4.53 -10.54
C LYS A 3 31.10 5.60 -10.02
N PHE A 4 31.62 6.65 -9.41
CA PHE A 4 30.83 7.81 -8.95
C PHE A 4 30.36 8.71 -10.11
N ASN A 5 31.16 8.89 -11.16
CA ASN A 5 30.77 9.72 -12.31
C ASN A 5 29.67 9.06 -13.16
N ALA A 6 29.62 7.73 -13.22
CA ALA A 6 28.55 7.02 -13.94
C ALA A 6 27.17 7.22 -13.27
N LEU A 7 27.11 7.30 -11.94
CA LEU A 7 25.87 7.50 -11.20
C LEU A 7 25.27 8.89 -11.43
N SER A 8 26.09 9.94 -11.51
CA SER A 8 25.58 11.31 -11.70
C SER A 8 25.04 11.53 -13.12
N ILE A 9 25.60 10.85 -14.11
CA ILE A 9 25.20 10.99 -15.53
C ILE A 9 23.91 10.23 -15.80
N HIS A 10 23.76 9.03 -15.22
CA HIS A 10 22.63 8.13 -15.49
C HIS A 10 21.56 8.12 -14.39
N LYS A 11 21.60 9.08 -13.46
CA LYS A 11 20.69 9.13 -12.30
C LYS A 11 19.22 8.97 -12.69
N ASN A 12 18.74 9.83 -13.60
CA ASN A 12 17.33 9.88 -13.98
C ASN A 12 16.90 8.59 -14.69
N ASP A 13 17.74 8.08 -15.58
CA ASP A 13 17.51 6.86 -16.34
C ASP A 13 17.49 5.60 -15.44
N ILE A 14 18.38 5.53 -14.43
CA ILE A 14 18.35 4.47 -13.42
C ILE A 14 17.04 4.52 -12.61
N ILE A 15 16.56 5.71 -12.26
CA ILE A 15 15.31 5.90 -11.52
C ILE A 15 14.12 5.47 -12.37
N GLU A 16 14.04 5.96 -13.61
CA GLU A 16 12.97 5.65 -14.55
C GLU A 16 12.89 4.14 -14.80
N ARG A 17 14.00 3.50 -15.19
CA ARG A 17 14.02 2.05 -15.39
C ARG A 17 13.75 1.26 -14.11
N TYR A 18 14.17 1.77 -12.95
CA TYR A 18 13.81 1.15 -11.67
C TYR A 18 12.31 1.21 -11.43
N GLN A 19 11.67 2.36 -11.70
CA GLN A 19 10.22 2.59 -11.63
C GLN A 19 9.43 1.75 -12.67
N GLU A 20 10.00 1.49 -13.83
CA GLU A 20 9.47 0.57 -14.85
C GLU A 20 9.58 -0.91 -14.44
N GLY A 21 10.43 -1.21 -13.45
CA GLY A 21 10.53 -2.53 -12.84
C GLY A 21 11.86 -3.25 -13.00
N ALA A 22 12.88 -2.57 -13.48
CA ALA A 22 14.22 -3.11 -13.54
C ALA A 22 14.74 -3.42 -12.13
N SER A 23 15.33 -4.60 -11.96
CA SER A 23 15.97 -4.97 -10.70
C SER A 23 17.24 -4.15 -10.46
N LYS A 24 17.58 -3.89 -9.20
CA LYS A 24 18.89 -3.30 -8.84
C LYS A 24 20.08 -4.10 -9.41
N LYS A 25 19.92 -5.41 -9.62
CA LYS A 25 20.94 -6.29 -10.19
C LYS A 25 21.11 -6.11 -11.70
N SER A 26 20.01 -5.91 -12.45
CA SER A 26 20.07 -5.59 -13.88
C SER A 26 20.62 -4.19 -14.08
N LEU A 27 20.11 -3.19 -13.34
CA LEU A 27 20.62 -1.82 -13.38
C LEU A 27 22.13 -1.75 -13.03
N SER A 28 22.58 -2.55 -12.07
CA SER A 28 24.01 -2.61 -11.71
C SER A 28 24.90 -3.10 -12.86
N LYS A 29 24.40 -4.03 -13.68
CA LYS A 29 25.11 -4.53 -14.86
C LYS A 29 25.06 -3.50 -15.99
N ASP A 30 23.86 -3.01 -16.32
CA ASP A 30 23.61 -2.12 -17.45
C ASP A 30 24.40 -0.81 -17.33
N TYR A 31 24.43 -0.23 -16.12
CA TYR A 31 25.09 1.05 -15.87
C TYR A 31 26.48 0.92 -15.25
N ASN A 32 26.95 -0.32 -15.00
CA ASN A 32 28.22 -0.61 -14.30
C ASN A 32 28.36 0.14 -12.96
N VAL A 33 27.25 0.31 -12.25
CA VAL A 33 27.15 0.97 -10.95
C VAL A 33 27.00 -0.10 -9.87
N GLY A 34 27.66 0.07 -8.72
CA GLY A 34 27.50 -0.85 -7.60
C GLY A 34 26.06 -0.84 -7.05
N ILE A 35 25.50 -2.02 -6.75
CA ILE A 35 24.15 -2.18 -6.19
C ILE A 35 23.91 -1.28 -4.96
N ARG A 36 24.92 -1.09 -4.11
CA ARG A 36 24.84 -0.22 -2.93
C ARG A 36 24.64 1.26 -3.28
N LEU A 37 25.24 1.72 -4.38
CA LEU A 37 25.07 3.09 -4.87
C LEU A 37 23.67 3.30 -5.44
N ILE A 38 23.15 2.32 -6.19
CA ILE A 38 21.76 2.34 -6.69
C ILE A 38 20.79 2.38 -5.51
N LYS A 39 21.01 1.54 -4.49
CA LYS A 39 20.19 1.55 -3.27
C LYS A 39 20.19 2.94 -2.59
N ARG A 40 21.38 3.52 -2.39
CA ARG A 40 21.52 4.84 -1.78
C ARG A 40 20.84 5.93 -2.63
N LEU A 41 20.96 5.85 -3.95
CA LEU A 41 20.28 6.76 -4.86
C LEU A 41 18.76 6.70 -4.68
N LEU A 42 18.18 5.50 -4.69
CA LEU A 42 16.74 5.31 -4.52
C LEU A 42 16.26 5.83 -3.15
N GLU A 43 17.05 5.63 -2.09
CA GLU A 43 16.76 6.17 -0.76
C GLU A 43 16.81 7.69 -0.71
N GLN A 44 17.77 8.32 -1.40
CA GLN A 44 17.88 9.78 -1.50
C GLN A 44 16.69 10.41 -2.23
N GLU A 45 16.14 9.71 -3.21
CA GLU A 45 14.96 10.14 -3.98
C GLU A 45 13.63 9.67 -3.36
N GLU A 46 13.68 9.14 -2.13
CA GLU A 46 12.51 8.62 -1.40
C GLU A 46 11.73 7.52 -2.15
N ILE A 47 12.40 6.83 -3.08
CA ILE A 47 11.80 5.74 -3.86
C ILE A 47 11.83 4.46 -3.03
N PRO A 48 10.67 3.82 -2.79
CA PRO A 48 10.60 2.60 -2.00
C PRO A 48 11.52 1.50 -2.54
N ASN A 49 12.31 0.92 -1.65
CA ASN A 49 13.24 -0.18 -1.98
C ASN A 49 12.53 -1.45 -2.49
N ASN A 50 11.20 -1.49 -2.38
CA ASN A 50 10.31 -2.59 -2.74
C ASN A 50 9.40 -2.24 -3.93
N LEU A 51 9.61 -1.11 -4.61
CA LEU A 51 8.60 -0.54 -5.48
C LEU A 51 8.21 -1.48 -6.63
N ILE A 52 9.12 -2.27 -7.19
CA ILE A 52 8.75 -3.20 -8.26
C ILE A 52 9.49 -4.53 -8.17
N ARG A 53 8.71 -5.61 -8.23
CA ARG A 53 9.24 -6.90 -8.69
C ARG A 53 8.39 -7.55 -9.78
N TYR A 54 7.21 -7.03 -10.12
CA TYR A 54 6.36 -7.54 -11.19
C TYR A 54 5.73 -6.37 -11.93
N GLY A 55 5.71 -6.47 -13.26
CA GLY A 55 5.13 -5.47 -14.15
C GLY A 55 3.78 -5.00 -13.63
N ASP A 56 3.58 -3.68 -13.71
CA ASP A 56 2.55 -2.95 -13.00
C ASP A 56 1.14 -3.54 -13.20
N GLU A 57 0.90 -4.15 -14.37
CA GLU A 57 -0.34 -4.86 -14.72
C GLU A 57 -0.59 -6.14 -13.89
N LYS A 58 0.43 -7.02 -13.74
CA LYS A 58 0.26 -8.27 -13.00
C LYS A 58 0.02 -8.00 -11.52
N LYS A 59 0.68 -6.99 -10.97
CA LYS A 59 0.47 -6.54 -9.58
C LYS A 59 -0.93 -5.94 -9.42
N LYS A 60 -1.35 -5.04 -10.32
CA LYS A 60 -2.70 -4.46 -10.29
C LYS A 60 -3.77 -5.56 -10.36
N LYS A 61 -3.65 -6.48 -11.32
CA LYS A 61 -4.54 -7.64 -11.44
C LYS A 61 -4.55 -8.51 -10.19
N ALA A 62 -3.38 -8.80 -9.61
CA ALA A 62 -3.29 -9.59 -8.38
C ALA A 62 -3.95 -8.90 -7.18
N LEU A 63 -3.78 -7.58 -7.03
CA LEU A 63 -4.43 -6.80 -5.96
C LEU A 63 -5.94 -6.72 -6.16
N GLU A 64 -6.41 -6.59 -7.40
CA GLU A 64 -7.84 -6.61 -7.73
C GLU A 64 -8.48 -7.97 -7.41
N LEU A 65 -7.86 -9.07 -7.85
CA LEU A 65 -8.30 -10.43 -7.51
C LEU A 65 -8.32 -10.66 -6.00
N ALA A 66 -7.30 -10.19 -5.27
CA ALA A 66 -7.26 -10.28 -3.81
C ALA A 66 -8.41 -9.49 -3.15
N ARG A 67 -8.77 -8.31 -3.67
CA ARG A 67 -9.93 -7.52 -3.20
C ARG A 67 -11.26 -8.20 -3.49
N ASN A 68 -11.33 -8.95 -4.59
CA ASN A 68 -12.49 -9.77 -4.94
C ASN A 68 -12.58 -11.09 -4.15
N GLY A 69 -11.63 -11.34 -3.25
CA GLY A 69 -11.65 -12.50 -2.35
C GLY A 69 -10.94 -13.75 -2.87
N CYS A 70 -10.21 -13.66 -3.99
CA CYS A 70 -9.42 -14.78 -4.48
C CYS A 70 -8.29 -15.15 -3.50
N ASN A 71 -7.97 -16.44 -3.43
CA ASN A 71 -6.85 -16.93 -2.64
C ASN A 71 -5.51 -16.80 -3.41
N ASP A 72 -4.40 -17.02 -2.70
CA ASP A 72 -3.06 -16.87 -3.27
C ASP A 72 -2.73 -17.86 -4.39
N VAL A 73 -3.34 -19.05 -4.38
CA VAL A 73 -3.20 -20.05 -5.46
C VAL A 73 -3.89 -19.55 -6.73
N GLU A 74 -5.14 -19.11 -6.63
CA GLU A 74 -5.92 -18.57 -7.75
C GLU A 74 -5.23 -17.36 -8.37
N ILE A 75 -4.74 -16.44 -7.53
CA ILE A 75 -4.00 -15.26 -7.99
C ILE A 75 -2.72 -15.67 -8.71
N SER A 76 -1.98 -16.66 -8.18
CA SER A 76 -0.74 -17.15 -8.79
C SER A 76 -0.98 -17.74 -10.18
N ILE A 77 -2.03 -18.54 -10.34
CA ILE A 77 -2.43 -19.14 -11.62
C ILE A 77 -2.85 -18.06 -12.61
N GLU A 78 -3.72 -17.14 -12.19
CA GLU A 78 -4.38 -16.16 -13.06
C GLU A 78 -3.45 -15.01 -13.52
N THR A 79 -2.39 -14.73 -12.76
CA THR A 79 -1.44 -13.65 -13.05
C THR A 79 -0.04 -14.17 -13.45
N GLY A 80 0.23 -15.45 -13.20
CA GLY A 80 1.54 -16.06 -13.40
C GLY A 80 2.63 -15.50 -12.47
N ILE A 81 2.26 -14.93 -11.32
CA ILE A 81 3.21 -14.53 -10.28
C ILE A 81 3.49 -15.68 -9.32
N SER A 82 4.61 -15.63 -8.60
CA SER A 82 4.92 -16.68 -7.62
C SER A 82 3.93 -16.69 -6.45
N LEU A 83 3.67 -17.88 -5.91
CA LEU A 83 2.77 -18.07 -4.77
C LEU A 83 3.14 -17.19 -3.57
N TYR A 84 4.45 -17.04 -3.29
CA TYR A 84 4.95 -16.14 -2.24
C TYR A 84 4.41 -14.71 -2.39
N LEU A 85 4.34 -14.20 -3.61
CA LEU A 85 3.90 -12.82 -3.86
C LEU A 85 2.40 -12.68 -3.88
N ALA A 86 1.70 -13.67 -4.43
CA ALA A 86 0.26 -13.75 -4.31
C ALA A 86 -0.15 -13.69 -2.83
N ASN A 87 0.52 -14.44 -1.96
CA ASN A 87 0.30 -14.41 -0.52
C ASN A 87 0.58 -13.02 0.10
N GLN A 88 1.67 -12.37 -0.29
CA GLN A 88 1.98 -11.00 0.14
C GLN A 88 0.87 -10.01 -0.24
N TYR A 89 0.34 -10.09 -1.47
CA TYR A 89 -0.74 -9.20 -1.92
C TYR A 89 -2.06 -9.46 -1.19
N VAL A 90 -2.41 -10.72 -0.95
CA VAL A 90 -3.57 -11.09 -0.11
C VAL A 90 -3.45 -10.47 1.28
N ASN A 91 -2.26 -10.55 1.90
CA ASN A 91 -2.06 -9.99 3.24
C ASN A 91 -2.12 -8.46 3.28
N ILE A 92 -1.64 -7.78 2.23
CA ILE A 92 -1.78 -6.33 2.09
C ILE A 92 -3.26 -5.95 2.07
N VAL A 93 -4.07 -6.58 1.21
CA VAL A 93 -5.49 -6.30 1.10
C VAL A 93 -6.24 -6.61 2.39
N LYS A 94 -5.93 -7.73 3.06
CA LYS A 94 -6.50 -8.05 4.38
C LYS A 94 -6.24 -6.95 5.41
N LYS A 95 -5.03 -6.37 5.39
CA LYS A 95 -4.65 -5.26 6.27
C LYS A 95 -5.44 -3.99 5.93
N GLU A 96 -5.55 -3.64 4.65
CA GLU A 96 -6.35 -2.49 4.16
C GLU A 96 -7.82 -2.60 4.60
N ILE A 97 -8.43 -3.78 4.44
CA ILE A 97 -9.83 -4.03 4.85
C ILE A 97 -9.98 -3.87 6.37
N LYS A 98 -9.04 -4.42 7.15
CA LYS A 98 -9.05 -4.30 8.62
C LYS A 98 -8.93 -2.84 9.07
N GLU A 99 -7.98 -2.09 8.51
CA GLU A 99 -7.80 -0.67 8.82
C GLU A 99 -9.05 0.16 8.46
N THR A 100 -9.67 -0.13 7.32
CA THR A 100 -10.93 0.51 6.89
C THR A 100 -12.07 0.25 7.87
N TYR A 101 -12.21 -1.00 8.33
CA TYR A 101 -13.21 -1.38 9.33
C TYR A 101 -12.99 -0.66 10.66
N GLU A 102 -11.76 -0.66 11.20
CA GLU A 102 -11.43 0.02 12.45
C GLU A 102 -11.67 1.53 12.37
N ASN A 103 -11.29 2.15 11.25
CA ASN A 103 -11.54 3.57 11.01
C ASN A 103 -13.04 3.89 10.96
N SER A 104 -13.85 3.04 10.33
CA SER A 104 -15.32 3.22 10.30
C SER A 104 -15.93 3.14 11.71
N LYS A 105 -15.41 2.27 12.58
CA LYS A 105 -15.85 2.12 13.97
C LYS A 105 -15.47 3.35 14.81
N LEU A 106 -14.26 3.88 14.61
CA LEU A 106 -13.77 5.10 15.25
C LEU A 106 -14.58 6.35 14.86
N ILE A 107 -14.97 6.46 13.59
CA ILE A 107 -15.82 7.56 13.09
C ILE A 107 -17.20 7.50 13.78
N LYS A 108 -17.87 6.33 13.75
CA LYS A 108 -19.15 6.13 14.45
C LYS A 108 -19.08 6.48 15.94
N ALA A 109 -18.00 6.09 16.63
CA ALA A 109 -17.81 6.38 18.05
C ALA A 109 -17.50 7.86 18.35
N LYS A 110 -16.94 8.62 17.39
CA LYS A 110 -16.73 10.06 17.52
C LYS A 110 -18.02 10.83 17.24
N ASP A 111 -18.82 10.39 16.29
CA ASP A 111 -20.09 11.01 15.95
C ASP A 111 -21.12 10.82 17.08
N LEU A 112 -21.19 9.62 17.69
CA LEU A 112 -22.00 9.38 18.89
C LEU A 112 -21.61 10.29 20.06
N ARG A 113 -20.31 10.55 20.26
CA ARG A 113 -19.82 11.45 21.32
C ARG A 113 -20.11 12.93 21.06
N LYS A 114 -20.39 13.33 19.81
CA LYS A 114 -20.77 14.70 19.46
C LYS A 114 -22.27 14.96 19.64
N ILE A 115 -23.11 13.93 19.59
CA ILE A 115 -24.54 14.02 19.90
C ILE A 115 -24.72 13.96 21.43
N ARG A 116 -24.14 14.93 22.14
CA ARG A 116 -24.31 15.11 23.60
C ARG A 116 -25.56 15.90 23.96
N THR A 117 -26.38 16.27 22.98
CA THR A 117 -27.68 16.86 23.24
C THR A 117 -28.54 16.60 22.03
N CYS A 118 -29.55 15.75 22.19
CA CYS A 118 -30.60 15.59 21.19
C CYS A 118 -31.90 16.14 21.77
N VAL A 119 -32.71 16.77 20.90
CA VAL A 119 -34.07 17.19 21.23
C VAL A 119 -35.00 16.24 20.50
N VAL A 120 -35.75 15.45 21.26
CA VAL A 120 -36.75 14.53 20.72
C VAL A 120 -38.10 14.94 21.31
N GLU A 121 -39.08 15.22 20.45
CA GLU A 121 -40.44 15.63 20.85
C GLU A 121 -40.47 16.80 21.86
N GLY A 122 -39.56 17.75 21.72
CA GLY A 122 -39.47 18.93 22.60
C GLY A 122 -38.77 18.69 23.95
N LYS A 123 -38.37 17.46 24.27
CA LYS A 123 -37.56 17.14 25.45
C LYS A 123 -36.08 17.10 25.09
N LYS A 124 -35.24 17.76 25.90
CA LYS A 124 -33.79 17.77 25.76
C LYS A 124 -33.19 16.61 26.54
N TYR A 125 -32.42 15.76 25.88
CA TYR A 125 -31.67 14.68 26.50
C TYR A 125 -30.18 15.02 26.52
N SER A 126 -29.53 14.85 27.66
CA SER A 126 -28.09 15.08 27.86
C SER A 126 -27.20 14.01 27.22
N ASP A 127 -27.75 12.83 26.98
CA ASP A 127 -27.10 11.74 26.26
C ASP A 127 -28.13 10.98 25.43
N ILE A 128 -27.73 10.48 24.25
CA ILE A 128 -28.57 9.61 23.43
C ILE A 128 -28.82 8.26 24.14
N THR A 129 -27.96 7.86 25.07
CA THR A 129 -28.22 6.68 25.92
C THR A 129 -29.39 6.90 26.87
N ASP A 130 -29.64 8.15 27.33
CA ASP A 130 -30.78 8.46 28.19
C ASP A 130 -32.12 8.25 27.45
N PHE A 131 -32.14 8.54 26.14
CA PHE A 131 -33.29 8.29 25.28
C PHE A 131 -33.60 6.79 25.11
N TYR A 132 -32.58 5.95 24.87
CA TYR A 132 -32.77 4.49 24.79
C TYR A 132 -33.02 3.83 26.15
N ALA A 133 -32.65 4.50 27.26
CA ALA A 133 -32.90 4.02 28.62
C ALA A 133 -34.33 4.32 29.13
N GLY A 134 -35.14 5.10 28.40
CA GLY A 134 -36.56 5.29 28.69
C GLY A 134 -36.87 6.05 29.98
N VAL A 135 -35.97 6.94 30.42
CA VAL A 135 -36.16 7.80 31.61
C VAL A 135 -36.85 9.12 31.23
#